data_AF-A0A8T5JXD4-F1
#
_entry.id   AF-A0A8T5JXD4-F1
#
_cell.length_a   1.000
_cell.length_b   1.000
_cell.length_c   1.000
_cell.angle_alpha   90.00
_cell.angle_beta   90.00
_cell.angle_gamma   90.00
#
_symmetry.space_group_name_H-M   'P 1'
#
loop_
_entity.id
_entity.type
_entity.pdbx_description
1 polymer ?
#
loop_
_entity_poly.entity_id
_entity_poly.type
_entity_poly.pdbx_seq_one_letter_code
_entity_poly.pdbx_strand_id
1 'polypeptide(L)'
;MTTSIFGEVIRVRKFSNGDVEIDFHHEEQITEYRYSADPGRLGNFPKDLAETLVSTLDTTICVEIFFQDDGLPSHIELEQCEDEDEDEDEDEDEDEL
;
A
#
# COMPACT_ATOMS: atom_id res chain seq x y z
N MET A 1 8.07 18.52 12.45
CA MET A 1 8.31 17.18 13.03
C MET A 1 7.77 16.22 12.00
N THR A 2 8.57 15.31 11.45
CA THR A 2 8.05 14.38 10.43
C THR A 2 7.21 13.32 11.10
N THR A 3 5.93 13.23 10.74
CA THR A 3 5.03 12.17 11.18
C THR A 3 4.92 11.14 10.05
N SER A 4 5.16 9.86 10.35
CA SER A 4 4.92 8.75 9.42
C SER A 4 3.86 7.82 10.00
N ILE A 5 3.19 7.10 9.11
CA ILE A 5 2.23 6.05 9.45
C ILE A 5 2.62 4.80 8.66
N PHE A 6 2.87 3.71 9.37
CA PHE A 6 3.14 2.38 8.80
C PHE A 6 1.87 1.54 8.75
N GLY A 7 1.58 0.89 7.63
CA GLY A 7 0.41 0.05 7.49
C GLY A 7 0.38 -0.73 6.19
N GLU A 8 -0.74 -1.37 5.91
CA GLU A 8 -0.90 -2.26 4.76
C GLU A 8 -1.80 -1.61 3.70
N VAL A 9 -1.41 -1.69 2.43
CA VAL A 9 -2.30 -1.32 1.32
C VAL A 9 -3.09 -2.55 0.89
N ILE A 10 -4.31 -2.68 1.40
CA ILE A 10 -5.15 -3.85 1.13
C ILE A 10 -5.75 -3.81 -0.29
N ARG A 11 -5.96 -2.60 -0.83
CA ARG A 11 -6.55 -2.46 -2.17
C ARG A 11 -6.14 -1.19 -2.86
N VAL A 12 -5.84 -1.31 -4.16
CA VAL A 12 -5.76 -0.16 -5.07
C VAL A 12 -6.58 -0.39 -6.30
N ARG A 13 -7.39 0.62 -6.66
CA ARG A 13 -8.26 0.60 -7.83
C ARG A 13 -7.89 1.75 -8.74
N LYS A 14 -7.41 1.43 -9.94
CA LYS A 14 -7.23 2.39 -11.01
C LYS A 14 -8.46 2.41 -11.90
N PHE A 15 -9.05 3.58 -12.07
CA PHE A 15 -10.19 3.77 -12.95
C PHE A 15 -9.74 4.23 -14.33
N SER A 16 -10.55 3.97 -15.36
CA SER A 16 -10.25 4.36 -16.74
C SER A 16 -10.16 5.86 -16.98
N ASN A 17 -10.73 6.67 -16.07
CA ASN A 17 -10.63 8.13 -16.08
C ASN A 17 -9.33 8.65 -15.46
N GLY A 18 -8.45 7.76 -14.97
CA GLY A 18 -7.18 8.11 -14.33
C GLY A 18 -7.27 8.33 -12.82
N ASP A 19 -8.47 8.23 -12.22
CA ASP A 19 -8.63 8.29 -10.77
C ASP A 19 -8.06 7.01 -10.13
N VAL A 20 -7.58 7.14 -8.89
CA VAL A 20 -7.05 6.03 -8.10
C VAL A 20 -7.64 6.10 -6.70
N GLU A 21 -8.19 4.98 -6.23
CA GLU A 21 -8.61 4.76 -4.84
C GLU A 21 -7.67 3.77 -4.16
N ILE A 22 -7.30 4.06 -2.92
CA ILE A 22 -6.36 3.26 -2.10
C ILE A 22 -7.02 3.02 -0.75
N ASP A 23 -7.21 1.76 -0.39
CA ASP A 23 -7.67 1.34 0.94
C ASP A 23 -6.42 0.99 1.78
N PHE A 24 -6.12 1.81 2.79
CA PHE A 24 -4.94 1.67 3.66
C PHE A 24 -5.35 1.28 5.08
N HIS A 25 -4.79 0.19 5.60
CA HIS A 25 -5.09 -0.35 6.92
C HIS A 25 -3.98 -0.05 7.93
N HIS A 26 -4.36 0.57 9.03
CA HIS A 26 -3.47 0.95 10.13
C HIS A 26 -4.25 0.96 11.44
N GLU A 27 -3.69 0.38 12.52
CA GLU A 27 -4.29 0.34 13.86
C GLU A 27 -5.79 -0.05 13.86
N GLU A 28 -6.11 -1.18 13.21
CA GLU A 28 -7.47 -1.74 13.08
C GLU A 28 -8.48 -0.85 12.31
N GLN A 29 -8.00 0.19 11.63
CA GLN A 29 -8.81 1.13 10.87
C GLN A 29 -8.41 1.17 9.40
N ILE A 30 -9.40 1.21 8.51
CA ILE A 30 -9.20 1.39 7.07
C ILE A 30 -9.45 2.85 6.72
N THR A 31 -8.42 3.49 6.17
CA THR A 31 -8.46 4.87 5.65
C THR A 31 -8.48 4.82 4.12
N GLU A 32 -9.43 5.50 3.50
CA GLU A 32 -9.51 5.63 2.04
C GLU A 32 -8.75 6.89 1.57
N TYR A 33 -7.77 6.69 0.70
CA TYR A 33 -7.07 7.74 -0.01
C TYR A 33 -7.48 7.77 -1.48
N ARG A 34 -7.53 8.97 -2.05
CA ARG A 34 -7.94 9.18 -3.44
C ARG A 34 -7.03 10.17 -4.14
N TYR A 35 -6.56 9.75 -5.31
CA TYR A 35 -6.04 10.62 -6.35
C TYR A 35 -7.10 10.79 -7.45
N SER A 36 -7.26 12.01 -7.96
CA SER A 36 -8.15 12.31 -9.08
C SER A 36 -7.36 12.99 -10.19
N ALA A 37 -7.55 12.51 -11.42
CA ALA A 37 -6.99 13.16 -12.61
C ALA A 37 -7.78 14.41 -13.03
N ASP A 38 -9.03 14.55 -12.55
CA ASP A 38 -9.87 15.72 -12.73
C ASP A 38 -9.48 16.83 -11.72
N PRO A 39 -8.99 18.01 -12.17
CA PRO A 39 -8.61 19.12 -11.30
C PRO A 39 -9.81 19.76 -10.57
N GLY A 40 -11.05 19.48 -10.99
CA GLY A 40 -12.27 19.92 -10.32
C GLY A 40 -12.67 19.04 -9.12
N ARG A 41 -12.01 17.90 -8.91
CA ARG A 41 -12.28 16.96 -7.83
C ARG A 41 -11.16 16.98 -6.79
N LEU A 42 -11.55 17.03 -5.52
CA LEU A 42 -10.59 16.97 -4.41
C LEU A 42 -10.05 15.54 -4.28
N GLY A 43 -8.74 15.40 -4.44
CA GLY A 43 -7.96 14.25 -3.99
C GLY A 43 -7.19 14.60 -2.71
N ASN A 44 -6.92 13.61 -1.87
CA ASN A 44 -6.10 13.72 -0.66
C ASN A 44 -4.80 12.92 -0.76
N PHE A 45 -4.50 12.36 -1.94
CA PHE A 45 -3.29 11.58 -2.20
C PHE A 45 -2.51 12.13 -3.40
N PRO A 46 -1.18 12.31 -3.27
CA PRO A 46 -0.34 12.76 -4.37
C PRO A 46 -0.35 11.79 -5.55
N LYS A 47 -0.31 12.34 -6.77
CA LYS A 47 -0.29 11.58 -8.02
C LYS A 47 0.85 10.56 -8.05
N ASP A 48 2.07 11.02 -7.81
CA ASP A 48 3.27 10.21 -8.02
C ASP A 48 3.30 9.01 -7.07
N LEU A 49 2.78 9.18 -5.85
CA LEU A 49 2.65 8.11 -4.86
C LEU A 49 1.53 7.13 -5.27
N ALA A 50 0.39 7.63 -5.76
CA ALA A 50 -0.68 6.77 -6.27
C ALA A 50 -0.23 5.93 -7.47
N GLU A 51 0.52 6.52 -8.41
CA GLU A 51 1.04 5.82 -9.57
C GLU A 51 2.07 4.74 -9.18
N THR A 52 2.91 5.02 -8.18
CA THR A 52 3.85 4.05 -7.61
C THR A 52 3.13 2.85 -7.01
N LEU A 53 2.08 3.07 -6.21
CA LEU A 53 1.28 1.98 -5.65
C LEU A 53 0.62 1.14 -6.74
N VAL A 54 -0.04 1.78 -7.71
CA VAL A 54 -0.64 1.11 -8.88
C VAL A 54 0.36 0.23 -9.63
N SER A 55 1.62 0.66 -9.78
CA SER A 55 2.64 -0.12 -10.50
C SER A 55 3.21 -1.29 -9.70
N THR A 56 3.07 -1.27 -8.38
CA THR A 56 3.72 -2.27 -7.50
C THR A 56 2.75 -3.37 -7.03
N LEU A 57 1.45 -3.10 -6.97
CA LEU A 57 0.43 -3.96 -6.32
C LEU A 57 -0.04 -5.18 -7.13
N ASP A 58 0.87 -5.84 -7.85
CA ASP A 58 0.65 -7.24 -8.24
C ASP A 58 0.85 -8.19 -7.02
N THR A 59 1.30 -7.65 -5.87
CA THR A 59 1.59 -8.39 -4.62
C THR A 59 1.05 -7.68 -3.37
N THR A 60 0.88 -8.41 -2.26
CA THR A 60 0.57 -7.86 -0.93
C THR A 60 1.78 -7.07 -0.40
N ILE A 61 1.64 -5.77 -0.16
CA ILE A 61 2.75 -4.87 0.15
C ILE A 61 2.41 -4.00 1.37
N CYS A 62 3.35 -3.91 2.29
CA CYS A 62 3.33 -3.06 3.45
C CYS A 62 3.96 -1.72 3.06
N VAL A 63 3.32 -0.62 3.45
CA VAL A 63 3.68 0.72 3.00
C VAL A 63 3.82 1.64 4.21
N GLU A 64 4.96 2.31 4.31
CA GLU A 64 5.13 3.44 5.22
C GLU A 64 4.88 4.75 4.48
N ILE A 65 3.91 5.53 4.94
CA ILE A 65 3.55 6.82 4.35
C ILE A 65 4.09 7.94 5.25
N PHE A 66 4.94 8.79 4.69
CA PHE A 66 5.54 9.93 5.38
C PHE A 66 4.77 11.21 5.05
N PHE A 67 4.43 11.99 6.07
CA PHE A 67 3.64 13.21 5.94
C PHE A 67 4.49 14.46 6.17
N GLN A 68 4.16 15.53 5.44
CA GLN A 68 4.66 16.88 5.67
C GLN A 68 3.97 17.52 6.90
N ASP A 69 4.50 18.64 7.37
CA ASP A 69 3.95 19.38 8.52
C ASP A 69 2.51 19.89 8.27
N ASP A 70 2.04 19.93 7.02
CA ASP A 70 0.67 20.28 6.63
C ASP A 70 -0.30 19.09 6.60
N GLY A 71 0.18 17.88 6.93
CA GLY A 71 -0.60 16.65 6.96
C GLY A 71 -0.78 16.00 5.58
N LEU A 72 -0.13 16.50 4.53
CA LEU A 72 -0.17 15.88 3.21
C LEU A 72 0.89 14.77 3.08
N PRO A 73 0.58 13.63 2.44
CA PRO A 73 1.58 12.61 2.11
C PRO A 73 2.69 13.19 1.24
N SER A 74 3.93 12.77 1.48
CA SER A 74 5.13 13.31 0.83
C SER A 74 6.00 12.25 0.19
N HIS A 75 6.19 11.13 0.87
CA HIS A 75 7.00 10.01 0.42
C HIS A 75 6.37 8.70 0.90
N ILE A 76 6.61 7.61 0.18
CA ILE A 76 6.24 6.25 0.59
C ILE A 76 7.47 5.36 0.51
N GLU A 77 7.64 4.50 1.51
CA GLU A 77 8.55 3.37 1.47
C GLU A 77 7.73 2.08 1.35
N LEU A 78 8.21 1.16 0.51
CA LEU A 78 7.52 -0.08 0.19
C LEU A 78 8.34 -1.24 0.74
N GLU A 79 7.67 -2.11 1.49
CA GLU A 79 8.21 -3.35 2.03
C GLU A 79 7.26 -4.48 1.63
N GLN A 80 7.79 -5.63 1.20
CA GLN A 80 6.93 -6.80 1.02
C GLN A 80 6.45 -7.19 2.41
N CYS A 81 5.13 -7.26 2.63
CA CYS A 81 4.67 -7.86 3.87
C CYS A 81 5.21 -9.29 3.91
N GLU A 82 5.64 -9.78 5.08
CA GLU A 82 5.92 -11.21 5.24
C GLU A 82 4.66 -11.95 4.80
N ASP A 83 4.72 -12.69 3.69
CA ASP A 83 3.67 -13.61 3.32
C ASP A 83 3.61 -14.62 4.48
N GLU A 84 2.54 -14.58 5.29
CA GLU A 84 2.33 -15.55 6.38
C GLU A 84 2.15 -17.01 5.85
N ASP A 85 2.31 -17.22 4.54
CA ASP A 85 2.32 -18.51 3.86
C ASP A 85 3.75 -19.06 3.69
N GLU A 86 4.59 -18.97 4.74
CA GLU A 86 5.64 -19.98 4.95
C GLU A 86 4.94 -21.26 5.43
N ASP A 87 4.24 -21.95 4.52
CA ASP A 87 3.97 -23.38 4.67
C ASP A 87 5.35 -24.07 4.72
N GLU A 88 5.85 -24.32 5.93
CA GLU A 88 6.96 -25.25 6.21
C GLU A 88 6.52 -26.69 5.83
N ASP A 89 6.32 -26.96 4.55
CA ASP A 89 6.27 -28.32 4.02
C ASP A 89 7.72 -28.81 3.81
N GLU A 90 8.44 -29.07 4.91
CA GLU A 90 9.60 -29.97 4.89
C GLU A 90 9.11 -31.43 5.02
N ASP A 91 8.37 -31.90 4.02
CA ASP A 91 8.28 -33.33 3.73
C ASP A 91 9.57 -33.75 2.99
N GLU A 92 10.67 -33.96 3.73
CA GLU A 92 11.82 -34.73 3.24
C GLU A 92 11.74 -36.18 3.75
N ASP A 93 11.08 -36.99 2.92
CA ASP A 93 11.39 -38.37 2.55
C ASP A 93 11.84 -39.38 3.64
N GLU A 94 11.03 -40.44 3.74
CA GLU A 94 11.42 -41.76 4.21
C GLU A 94 12.72 -42.24 3.53
N ASP A 95 13.78 -42.51 4.30
CA ASP A 95 14.79 -43.53 3.92
C ASP A 95 15.50 -44.16 5.13
N GLU A 96 15.14 -45.43 5.35
CA GLU A 96 15.90 -46.59 5.86
C GLU A 96 16.72 -46.52 7.19
N LEU A 97 16.27 -47.27 8.20
CA LEU A 97 17.09 -48.24 8.98
C LEU A 97 16.26 -49.29 9.75
#